data_AF-A0ABF7QT71-F1
#
_entry.id   AF-A0ABF7QT71-F1
#
_cell.length_a   1.000
_cell.length_b   1.000
_cell.length_c   1.000
_cell.angle_alpha   90.00
_cell.angle_beta   90.00
_cell.angle_gamma   90.00
#
_symmetry.space_group_name_H-M   'P 1'
#
loop_
_entity.id
_entity.type
_entity.pdbx_description
1 polymer ?
#
loop_
_entity_poly.entity_id
_entity_poly.type
_entity_poly.pdbx_seq_one_letter_code
_entity_poly.pdbx_strand_id
1 'polypeptide(L)'
;MTKSKVAYGQQQARELVAVALPDLCKQAINLASNDKLPLNGRAQLISALLRVGGLFENDGSIRDKEPHEMSAAELAEALADARMRAEAMVREKVAPDRTSDDDILS
;
A
#
# COMPACT_ATOMS: atom_id res chain seq x y z
N MET A 1 19.60 4.35 -24.84
CA MET A 1 20.44 3.87 -23.71
C MET A 1 20.40 4.77 -22.45
N THR A 2 19.44 5.68 -22.29
CA THR A 2 19.42 6.70 -21.21
C THR A 2 18.57 6.35 -19.98
N LYS A 3 17.50 5.54 -20.14
CA LYS A 3 16.58 5.20 -19.03
C LYS A 3 17.24 4.40 -17.90
N SER A 4 18.23 3.56 -18.21
CA SER A 4 18.90 2.69 -17.24
C SER A 4 19.81 3.46 -16.26
N LYS A 5 20.50 4.52 -16.72
CA LYS A 5 21.34 5.37 -15.84
C LYS A 5 20.51 6.19 -14.85
N VAL A 6 19.31 6.62 -15.23
CA VAL A 6 18.42 7.40 -14.35
C VAL A 6 17.87 6.52 -13.23
N ALA A 7 17.45 5.30 -13.54
CA ALA A 7 16.99 4.34 -12.54
C ALA A 7 18.11 3.95 -11.56
N TYR A 8 19.34 3.77 -12.06
CA TYR A 8 20.51 3.50 -11.22
C TYR A 8 20.84 4.65 -10.26
N GLY A 9 20.82 5.91 -10.74
CA GLY A 9 21.04 7.08 -9.88
C GLY A 9 19.95 7.27 -8.83
N GLN A 10 18.69 6.96 -9.15
CA GLN A 10 17.58 7.01 -8.19
C GLN A 10 17.71 5.93 -7.11
N GLN A 11 18.12 4.72 -7.47
CA GLN A 11 18.37 3.64 -6.52
C GLN A 11 19.50 4.00 -5.55
N GLN A 12 20.61 4.52 -6.06
CA GLN A 12 21.75 4.94 -5.25
C GLN A 12 21.40 6.09 -4.30
N ALA A 13 20.60 7.06 -4.76
CA ALA A 13 20.08 8.12 -3.90
C ALA A 13 19.18 7.57 -2.79
N ARG A 14 18.30 6.60 -3.10
CA ARG A 14 17.44 5.96 -2.09
C ARG A 14 18.24 5.23 -1.02
N GLU A 15 19.30 4.52 -1.41
CA GLU A 15 20.19 3.83 -0.48
C GLU A 15 20.92 4.80 0.45
N LEU A 16 21.45 5.90 -0.09
CA LEU A 16 22.08 6.95 0.71
C LEU A 16 21.10 7.60 1.69
N VAL A 17 19.88 7.89 1.24
CA VAL A 17 18.82 8.42 2.09
C VAL A 17 18.44 7.42 3.17
N ALA A 18 18.29 6.14 2.84
CA ALA A 18 17.93 5.09 3.80
C ALA A 18 18.97 4.96 4.93
N VAL A 19 20.27 5.09 4.61
CA VAL A 19 21.35 5.09 5.61
C VAL A 19 21.28 6.31 6.52
N ALA A 20 20.99 7.50 5.97
CA ALA A 20 20.92 8.75 6.74
C ALA A 20 19.59 8.94 7.50
N LEU A 21 18.54 8.23 7.09
CA LEU A 21 17.17 8.43 7.59
C LEU A 21 17.04 8.32 9.12
N PRO A 22 17.67 7.35 9.82
CA PRO A 22 17.55 7.25 11.27
C PRO A 22 18.08 8.48 12.00
N ASP A 23 19.20 9.04 11.55
CA ASP A 23 19.80 10.21 12.19
C ASP A 23 19.02 11.48 11.88
N LEU A 24 18.48 11.60 10.66
CA LEU A 24 17.54 12.67 10.30
C LEU A 24 16.29 12.63 11.18
N CYS A 25 15.75 11.44 11.46
CA CYS A 25 14.59 11.28 12.34
C CYS A 25 14.91 11.70 13.78
N LYS A 26 16.09 11.32 14.32
CA LYS A 26 16.52 11.76 15.66
C LYS A 26 16.66 13.28 15.74
N GLN A 27 17.28 13.90 14.74
CA GLN A 27 17.41 15.36 14.67
C GLN A 27 16.05 16.05 14.61
N ALA A 28 15.13 15.51 13.82
CA ALA A 28 13.78 16.01 13.72
C ALA A 28 13.01 15.91 15.05
N ILE A 29 13.13 14.79 15.78
CA ILE A 29 12.54 14.65 17.13
C ILE A 29 13.12 15.71 18.09
N ASN A 30 14.44 15.90 18.09
CA ASN A 30 15.08 16.91 18.93
C ASN A 30 14.61 18.33 18.58
N LEU A 31 14.42 18.61 17.29
CA LEU A 31 13.94 19.90 16.81
C LEU A 31 12.46 20.14 17.17
N ALA A 32 11.63 19.11 17.09
CA ALA A 32 10.22 19.18 17.48
C ALA A 32 10.05 19.48 18.99
N SER A 33 10.99 19.01 19.81
CA SER A 33 11.02 19.28 21.26
C SER A 33 11.56 20.67 21.63
N ASN A 34 12.00 21.49 20.66
CA ASN A 34 12.58 22.82 20.92
C ASN A 34 11.48 23.90 20.98
N ASP A 35 11.28 24.53 22.14
CA ASP A 35 10.29 25.59 22.41
C ASP A 35 10.50 26.91 21.67
N LYS A 36 11.62 27.04 20.97
CA LYS A 36 11.87 28.19 20.08
C LYS A 36 11.33 27.99 18.67
N LEU A 37 10.91 26.77 18.31
CA LEU A 37 10.35 26.50 16.99
C LEU A 37 8.92 27.05 16.89
N PRO A 38 8.55 27.77 15.82
CA PRO A 38 7.17 28.17 15.60
C PRO A 38 6.23 26.95 15.60
N LEU A 39 5.07 27.08 16.25
CA LEU A 39 4.06 26.02 16.41
C LEU A 39 3.73 25.30 15.09
N ASN A 40 3.59 26.06 14.00
CA ASN A 40 3.32 25.49 12.67
C ASN A 40 4.45 24.59 12.19
N GLY A 41 5.71 25.06 12.30
CA GLY A 41 6.88 24.26 11.94
C GLY A 41 6.99 22.99 12.79
N ARG A 42 6.62 23.06 14.08
CA ARG A 42 6.61 21.91 14.98
C ARG A 42 5.56 20.89 14.55
N ALA A 43 4.34 21.33 14.25
CA ALA A 43 3.26 20.46 13.80
C ALA A 43 3.60 19.75 12.48
N GLN A 44 4.21 20.45 11.53
CA GLN A 44 4.67 19.86 10.26
C GLN A 44 5.74 18.79 10.48
N LEU A 45 6.71 19.06 11.37
CA LEU A 45 7.76 18.11 11.70
C LEU A 45 7.21 16.83 12.34
N ILE A 46 6.30 16.99 13.31
CA ILE A 46 5.63 15.87 13.97
C ILE A 46 4.82 15.05 12.95
N SER A 47 4.06 15.72 12.08
CA SER A 47 3.30 15.05 11.01
C SER A 47 4.20 14.24 10.07
N ALA A 48 5.35 14.81 9.66
CA ALA A 48 6.32 14.12 8.82
C ALA A 48 6.92 12.88 9.52
N LEU A 49 7.27 12.98 10.81
CA LEU A 49 7.78 11.86 11.59
C LEU A 49 6.77 10.72 11.70
N LEU A 50 5.50 11.04 11.96
CA LEU A 50 4.45 10.03 12.06
C LEU A 50 4.21 9.31 10.72
N ARG A 51 4.29 10.03 9.61
CA ARG A 51 4.21 9.46 8.26
C ARG A 51 5.40 8.55 7.92
N VAL A 52 6.62 8.96 8.28
CA VAL A 52 7.82 8.11 8.12
C VAL A 52 7.74 6.86 8.99
N GLY A 53 7.15 6.96 10.18
CA GLY A 53 6.90 5.83 11.08
C GLY A 53 5.77 4.90 10.65
N GLY A 54 5.09 5.18 9.52
CA GLY A 54 3.95 4.38 9.04
C GLY A 54 2.69 4.50 9.91
N LEU A 55 2.62 5.50 10.80
CA LEU A 55 1.46 5.75 11.66
C LEU A 55 0.32 6.46 10.93
N PHE A 56 0.63 7.10 9.80
CA PHE A 56 -0.35 7.64 8.87
C PHE A 56 -0.01 7.13 7.47
N GLU A 57 -0.99 6.52 6.82
CA GLU A 57 -0.87 6.25 5.39
C GLU A 57 -0.80 7.59 4.66
N ASN A 58 0.06 7.64 3.63
CA ASN A 58 -0.18 8.63 2.59
C ASN A 58 -1.54 8.27 2.00
N ASP A 59 -2.53 9.14 2.19
CA ASP A 59 -3.88 9.11 1.60
C ASP A 59 -3.86 9.22 0.05
N GLY A 60 -2.75 8.78 -0.56
CA GLY A 60 -2.60 8.54 -1.99
C GLY A 60 -2.92 7.09 -2.37
N SER A 61 -3.35 6.24 -1.43
CA SER A 61 -4.20 5.13 -1.83
C SER A 61 -5.50 5.77 -2.32
N ILE A 62 -5.81 5.53 -3.60
CA ILE A 62 -7.19 5.68 -4.07
C ILE A 62 -7.97 4.70 -3.20
N ARG A 63 -8.52 5.18 -2.09
CA ARG A 63 -9.43 4.39 -1.27
C ARG A 63 -10.57 4.03 -2.19
N ASP A 64 -10.93 2.75 -2.24
CA ASP A 64 -12.12 2.34 -2.97
C ASP A 64 -13.28 3.18 -2.44
N LYS A 65 -13.99 3.86 -3.36
CA LYS A 65 -15.15 4.66 -3.03
C LYS A 65 -16.13 3.78 -2.24
N GLU A 66 -16.69 4.32 -1.17
CA GLU A 66 -17.79 3.62 -0.49
C GLU A 66 -19.03 3.62 -1.39
N PRO A 67 -19.97 2.67 -1.25
CA PRO A 67 -21.13 2.57 -2.15
C PRO A 67 -21.99 3.84 -2.25
N HIS A 68 -21.99 4.66 -1.20
CA HIS A 68 -22.70 5.94 -1.16
C HIS A 68 -21.95 7.08 -1.88
N GLU A 69 -20.68 6.87 -2.22
CA GLU A 69 -19.80 7.78 -2.97
C GLU A 69 -19.71 7.40 -4.46
N MET A 70 -20.30 6.27 -4.86
CA MET A 70 -20.32 5.77 -6.23
C MET A 70 -21.54 6.26 -7.01
N SER A 71 -21.35 6.58 -8.29
CA SER A 71 -22.46 6.79 -9.23
C SER A 71 -23.17 5.47 -9.54
N ALA A 72 -24.39 5.56 -10.09
CA ALA A 72 -25.16 4.37 -10.48
C ALA A 72 -24.43 3.47 -11.49
N ALA A 73 -23.63 4.05 -12.38
CA ALA A 73 -22.83 3.30 -13.35
C ALA A 73 -21.67 2.55 -12.68
N GLU A 74 -20.95 3.20 -11.76
CA GLU A 74 -19.86 2.59 -10.99
C GLU A 74 -20.37 1.46 -10.08
N LEU A 75 -21.56 1.63 -9.49
CA LEU A 75 -22.20 0.56 -8.70
C LEU A 75 -22.57 -0.66 -9.54
N ALA A 76 -23.05 -0.46 -10.77
CA ALA A 76 -23.38 -1.57 -11.68
C ALA A 76 -22.13 -2.35 -12.09
N GLU A 77 -21.03 -1.66 -12.36
CA GLU A 77 -19.73 -2.27 -12.68
C GLU A 77 -19.16 -3.04 -11.47
N ALA A 78 -19.14 -2.42 -10.29
CA ALA A 78 -18.68 -3.08 -9.07
C ALA A 78 -19.50 -4.34 -8.74
N LEU A 79 -20.81 -4.31 -9.00
CA LEU A 79 -21.71 -5.44 -8.78
C LEU A 79 -21.49 -6.57 -9.80
N ALA A 80 -21.22 -6.25 -11.07
CA ALA A 80 -20.86 -7.23 -12.09
C ALA A 80 -19.54 -7.93 -11.75
N ASP A 81 -18.53 -7.17 -11.34
CA ASP A 81 -17.23 -7.69 -10.91
C ASP A 81 -17.33 -8.58 -9.66
N ALA A 82 -18.17 -8.19 -8.70
CA ALA A 82 -18.41 -8.99 -7.50
C ALA A 82 -19.11 -10.33 -7.84
N ARG A 83 -20.07 -10.32 -8.79
CA ARG A 83 -20.75 -11.53 -9.25
C ARG A 83 -19.79 -12.50 -9.94
N MET A 84 -18.95 -12.01 -10.85
CA MET A 84 -17.94 -12.85 -11.52
C MET A 84 -16.97 -13.48 -10.51
N ARG A 85 -16.52 -12.72 -9.51
CA ARG A 85 -15.65 -13.26 -8.45
C ARG A 85 -16.36 -14.32 -7.61
N ALA A 86 -17.62 -14.10 -7.25
CA ALA A 86 -18.41 -15.08 -6.50
C ALA A 86 -18.59 -16.38 -7.30
N GLU A 87 -18.90 -16.30 -8.59
CA GLU A 87 -19.04 -17.46 -9.47
C GLU A 87 -17.73 -18.25 -9.63
N ALA A 88 -16.59 -17.55 -9.73
CA ALA A 88 -15.27 -18.19 -9.77
C ALA A 88 -14.97 -18.96 -8.46
N MET A 89 -15.29 -18.38 -7.31
CA MET A 89 -15.12 -19.03 -6.00
C MET A 89 -16.06 -20.23 -5.80
N VAL A 90 -17.28 -20.17 -6.35
CA VAL A 90 -18.21 -21.32 -6.32
C VAL A 90 -17.69 -22.45 -7.21
N ARG A 91 -17.15 -22.14 -8.40
CA ARG A 91 -16.57 -23.14 -9.30
C ARG A 91 -15.34 -23.83 -8.68
N GLU A 92 -14.51 -23.09 -7.95
CA GLU A 92 -13.34 -23.64 -7.25
C GLU A 92 -13.75 -24.58 -6.10
N LYS A 93 -14.85 -24.31 -5.40
CA LYS A 93 -15.39 -25.20 -4.34
C LYS A 93 -16.12 -26.45 -4.85
N VAL A 94 -16.51 -26.49 -6.12
CA VAL A 94 -17.28 -27.60 -6.75
C VAL A 94 -16.37 -28.55 -7.54
N ALA A 95 -15.05 -28.47 -7.37
CA ALA A 95 -14.14 -29.52 -7.82
C ALA A 95 -13.80 -30.47 -6.64
N PRO A 96 -14.67 -31.41 -6.24
CA PRO A 96 -14.24 -32.50 -5.38
C PRO A 96 -13.41 -33.48 -6.22
N ASP A 97 -12.17 -33.65 -5.76
CA ASP A 97 -11.58 -34.97 -5.52
C ASP A 97 -11.86 -36.05 -6.58
N ARG A 98 -11.05 -36.06 -7.64
CA ARG A 98 -10.82 -37.28 -8.43
C ARG A 98 -9.59 -38.00 -7.86
N THR A 99 -9.69 -38.46 -6.62
CA THR A 99 -8.81 -39.54 -6.16
C THR A 99 -9.18 -40.80 -6.91
N SER A 100 -8.25 -41.18 -7.78
CA SER A 100 -8.01 -42.47 -8.41
C SER A 100 -8.57 -43.66 -7.62
N ASP A 101 -9.52 -44.39 -8.21
CA ASP A 101 -10.08 -45.63 -7.65
C ASP A 101 -10.17 -46.76 -8.70
N ASP A 102 -9.28 -46.76 -9.71
CA ASP A 102 -9.32 -47.72 -10.83
C ASP A 102 -8.01 -48.52 -11.03
N ASP A 103 -7.28 -48.90 -9.96
CA ASP A 103 -6.18 -49.89 -10.08
C ASP A 103 -6.10 -50.83 -8.87
N ILE A 104 -7.24 -51.43 -8.49
CA ILE A 104 -7.25 -52.67 -7.69
C ILE A 104 -8.08 -53.71 -8.46
N LEU A 105 -7.37 -54.73 -8.99
CA LEU A 105 -7.81 -55.94 -9.70
C LEU A 105 -7.72 -55.89 -11.23
N SER A 106 -6.57 -56.35 -11.77
CA SER A 106 -6.51 -57.64 -12.50
C SER A 106 -5.06 -58.06 -12.81
#